data_AF-A0A9P3PPI4-F1
#
_entry.id   AF-A0A9P3PPI4-F1
#
_cell.length_a   1.000
_cell.length_b   1.000
_cell.length_c   1.000
_cell.angle_alpha   90.00
_cell.angle_beta   90.00
_cell.angle_gamma   90.00
#
_symmetry.space_group_name_H-M   'P 1'
#
loop_
_entity.id
_entity.type
_entity.pdbx_description
1 polymer ?
#
loop_
_entity_poly.entity_id
_entity_poly.type
_entity_poly.pdbx_seq_one_letter_code
_entity_poly.pdbx_strand_id
1 'polypeptide(L)'
;MPTATSALTTTTYSSRNPLKGTISVTASLSSSSTSTTTTLRTLYKRAAPAFLQRDFPLAQSLIEAAFEILRPPEVIPDVLEEYRRKWDVLRITLECTVHSAPPPPESLPQSLKGNQLLSPQNLLSALYHRSLSLFTPAKDKSNVNPGYLPSQVLLTLIYSSLRLDCPDVGRIMIEEWLSWRDVPFPGPQDGETTASGYEKVLELYCLQILPKLEQWDYAREFLEYEGELCASVQECLKTTLKSMQTTALSSPQSQHVASLSPVAAEASFRASSPAPSTSSSSSSLSTTSTNTVVPSTARGAQHSHTTAIPSTSTNGSTTSLSSDSTATPRSASRRPVLKSRSRESSSTPVSAHISSLPRSSPQTAALTPPGFNVYSLVKAALAPYLTTSSISTFFLLFIAFPLVSLLLRARNRSRRPLAGPRRIHSNADVVRRRLKGAGELGFVGRAWGEVVRARNGIFRVCTAELFFVPPCTST
;
A
#
# COMPACT_ATOMS: atom_id res chain seq x y z
N MET A 1 80.90 -8.94 13.69
CA MET A 1 80.68 -7.81 12.77
C MET A 1 79.37 -8.03 12.03
N PRO A 2 78.49 -7.01 11.94
CA PRO A 2 77.13 -7.13 11.42
C PRO A 2 77.09 -7.01 9.89
N THR A 3 76.34 -7.91 9.25
CA THR A 3 76.05 -7.89 7.81
C THR A 3 74.77 -7.10 7.58
N ALA A 4 74.88 -5.94 6.94
CA ALA A 4 73.76 -5.13 6.50
C ALA A 4 73.23 -5.67 5.16
N THR A 5 71.94 -6.00 5.11
CA THR A 5 71.22 -6.36 3.88
C THR A 5 70.31 -5.21 3.50
N SER A 6 70.67 -4.50 2.44
CA SER A 6 69.85 -3.46 1.82
C SER A 6 68.81 -4.10 0.89
N ALA A 7 67.52 -3.89 1.15
CA ALA A 7 66.44 -4.28 0.26
C ALA A 7 66.08 -3.11 -0.67
N LEU A 8 66.07 -3.40 -1.97
CA LEU A 8 65.78 -2.47 -3.07
C LEU A 8 64.29 -2.12 -3.14
N THR A 9 63.99 -0.83 -3.23
CA THR A 9 62.65 -0.27 -3.47
C THR A 9 62.36 -0.28 -4.97
N THR A 10 61.34 -1.01 -5.43
CA THR A 10 60.88 -0.96 -6.83
C THR A 10 59.87 0.17 -7.00
N THR A 11 60.33 1.26 -7.60
CA THR A 11 59.52 2.37 -8.11
C THR A 11 59.10 2.05 -9.54
N THR A 12 57.81 1.87 -9.80
CA THR A 12 57.27 1.67 -11.16
C THR A 12 56.69 2.99 -11.67
N TYR A 13 57.39 3.65 -12.59
CA TYR A 13 56.92 4.85 -13.29
C TYR A 13 56.82 4.57 -14.80
N SER A 14 55.66 4.93 -15.36
CA SER A 14 55.42 5.51 -16.68
C SER A 14 56.24 5.02 -17.89
N SER A 15 55.56 4.33 -18.81
CA SER A 15 55.95 4.28 -20.22
C SER A 15 54.81 4.84 -21.09
N ARG A 16 55.10 5.95 -21.79
CA ARG A 16 54.30 6.53 -22.86
C ARG A 16 54.70 5.84 -24.18
N ASN A 17 53.73 5.26 -24.87
CA ASN A 17 53.83 5.00 -26.32
C ASN A 17 52.70 5.76 -27.05
N PRO A 18 53.00 6.46 -28.16
CA PRO A 18 52.02 7.19 -28.95
C PRO A 18 51.47 6.31 -30.08
N LEU A 19 50.16 6.06 -30.07
CA LEU A 19 49.45 5.45 -31.20
C LEU A 19 48.27 6.33 -31.58
N LYS A 20 48.40 6.91 -32.77
CA LYS A 20 47.37 7.66 -33.49
C LYS A 20 46.38 6.64 -34.05
N GLY A 21 45.40 6.26 -33.24
CA GLY A 21 44.28 5.40 -33.62
C GLY A 21 42.98 6.16 -33.38
N THR A 22 42.22 6.38 -34.44
CA THR A 22 40.89 6.99 -34.44
C THR A 22 39.99 6.27 -33.44
N ILE A 23 39.68 6.93 -32.32
CA ILE A 23 38.77 6.41 -31.29
C ILE A 23 37.35 6.57 -31.83
N SER A 24 36.73 5.46 -32.25
CA SER A 24 35.27 5.38 -32.32
C SER A 24 34.75 5.49 -30.89
N VAL A 25 34.27 6.68 -30.53
CA VAL A 25 33.54 6.93 -29.28
C VAL A 25 32.14 6.37 -29.45
N THR A 26 32.01 5.06 -29.30
CA THR A 26 30.70 4.41 -29.27
C THR A 26 30.75 3.23 -28.28
N ALA A 27 29.92 3.34 -27.24
CA ALA A 27 29.50 2.29 -26.29
C ALA A 27 30.49 1.82 -25.19
N SER A 28 30.40 2.45 -24.01
CA SER A 28 30.87 1.88 -22.74
C SER A 28 29.96 2.20 -21.52
N LEU A 29 28.66 2.42 -21.75
CA LEU A 29 27.68 2.73 -20.70
C LEU A 29 27.08 1.50 -19.99
N SER A 30 27.31 0.29 -20.49
CA SER A 30 26.62 -0.93 -20.04
C SER A 30 27.30 -1.70 -18.90
N SER A 31 28.55 -1.40 -18.53
CA SER A 31 29.27 -2.17 -17.49
C SER A 31 28.94 -1.74 -16.04
N SER A 32 28.39 -0.54 -15.83
CA SER A 32 28.09 -0.04 -14.48
C SER A 32 26.90 -0.73 -13.82
N SER A 33 25.86 -1.08 -14.59
CA SER A 33 24.60 -1.63 -14.05
C SER A 33 24.76 -3.01 -13.38
N THR A 34 25.65 -3.87 -13.87
CA THR A 34 25.89 -5.19 -13.28
C THR A 34 26.53 -5.12 -11.88
N SER A 35 27.38 -4.11 -11.64
CA SER A 35 28.03 -3.92 -10.34
C SER A 35 27.03 -3.48 -9.25
N THR A 36 26.10 -2.59 -9.60
CA THR A 36 25.09 -2.05 -8.67
C THR A 36 24.09 -3.13 -8.25
N THR A 37 23.57 -3.92 -9.19
CA THR A 37 22.63 -5.02 -8.90
C THR A 37 23.24 -6.10 -8.01
N THR A 38 24.53 -6.43 -8.23
CA THR A 38 25.27 -7.37 -7.37
C THR A 38 25.42 -6.83 -5.95
N THR A 39 25.74 -5.53 -5.82
CA THR A 39 25.85 -4.85 -4.52
C THR A 39 24.51 -4.87 -3.77
N LEU A 40 23.42 -4.47 -4.42
CA LEU A 40 22.07 -4.47 -3.85
C LEU A 40 21.61 -5.86 -3.41
N ARG A 41 21.91 -6.90 -4.19
CA ARG A 41 21.60 -8.29 -3.83
C ARG A 41 22.37 -8.72 -2.57
N THR A 42 23.64 -8.34 -2.48
CA THR A 42 24.51 -8.68 -1.35
C THR A 42 24.07 -7.98 -0.08
N LEU A 43 23.71 -6.69 -0.17
CA LEU A 43 23.10 -5.92 0.92
C LEU A 43 21.78 -6.55 1.38
N TYR A 44 20.90 -6.95 0.45
CA TYR A 44 19.60 -7.53 0.79
C TYR A 44 19.74 -8.86 1.53
N LYS A 45 20.66 -9.73 1.07
CA LYS A 45 20.97 -11.00 1.73
C LYS A 45 21.45 -10.84 3.18
N ARG A 46 21.94 -9.66 3.56
CA ARG A 46 22.32 -9.32 4.94
C ARG A 46 21.20 -8.61 5.70
N ALA A 47 20.48 -7.69 5.03
CA ALA A 47 19.43 -6.89 5.65
C ALA A 47 18.21 -7.73 6.07
N ALA A 48 17.78 -8.67 5.23
CA ALA A 48 16.61 -9.49 5.54
C ALA A 48 16.84 -10.39 6.78
N PRO A 49 17.95 -11.15 6.93
CA PRO A 49 18.25 -11.87 8.15
C PRO A 49 18.39 -10.96 9.39
N ALA A 50 19.04 -9.80 9.25
CA ALA A 50 19.17 -8.84 10.34
C ALA A 50 17.79 -8.37 10.84
N PHE A 51 16.87 -8.07 9.92
CA PHE A 51 15.48 -7.74 10.25
C PHE A 51 14.77 -8.89 10.98
N LEU A 52 14.89 -10.13 10.47
CA LEU A 52 14.27 -11.31 11.08
C LEU A 52 14.81 -11.60 12.49
N GLN A 53 16.11 -11.36 12.72
CA GLN A 53 16.77 -11.48 14.02
C GLN A 53 16.50 -10.28 14.95
N ARG A 54 15.69 -9.30 14.50
CA ARG A 54 15.39 -8.05 15.22
C ARG A 54 16.63 -7.19 15.51
N ASP A 55 17.69 -7.34 14.73
CA ASP A 55 18.82 -6.40 14.71
C ASP A 55 18.46 -5.18 13.86
N PHE A 56 17.60 -4.33 14.43
CA PHE A 56 17.09 -3.14 13.77
C PHE A 56 18.16 -2.11 13.40
N PRO A 57 19.22 -1.87 14.22
CA PRO A 57 20.34 -1.03 13.81
C PRO A 57 21.01 -1.48 12.53
N LEU A 58 21.38 -2.76 12.45
CA LEU A 58 22.03 -3.29 11.26
C LEU A 58 21.08 -3.25 10.06
N ALA A 59 19.84 -3.72 10.22
CA ALA A 59 18.85 -3.70 9.15
C ALA A 59 18.62 -2.29 8.59
N GLN A 60 18.44 -1.30 9.47
CA GLN A 60 18.25 0.10 9.08
C GLN A 60 19.47 0.66 8.34
N SER A 61 20.68 0.42 8.83
CA SER A 61 21.91 0.89 8.18
C SER A 61 22.09 0.32 6.77
N LEU A 62 21.74 -0.96 6.56
CA LEU A 62 21.81 -1.62 5.26
C LEU A 62 20.71 -1.12 4.30
N ILE A 63 19.52 -0.81 4.82
CA ILE A 63 18.44 -0.21 4.05
C ILE A 63 18.82 1.21 3.61
N GLU A 64 19.38 2.02 4.50
CA GLU A 64 19.87 3.37 4.19
C GLU A 64 20.94 3.31 3.09
N ALA A 65 21.95 2.43 3.24
CA ALA A 65 22.97 2.22 2.21
C ALA A 65 22.40 1.76 0.86
N ALA A 66 21.34 0.94 0.86
CA ALA A 66 20.67 0.56 -0.38
C ALA A 66 19.94 1.74 -1.04
N PHE A 67 19.28 2.60 -0.27
CA PHE A 67 18.58 3.77 -0.78
C PHE A 67 19.49 4.92 -1.24
N GLU A 68 20.77 4.93 -0.83
CA GLU A 68 21.78 5.80 -1.45
C GLU A 68 22.06 5.42 -2.92
N ILE A 69 21.95 4.12 -3.24
CA ILE A 69 22.13 3.57 -4.59
C ILE A 69 20.81 3.67 -5.40
N LEU A 70 19.68 3.40 -4.76
CA LEU A 70 18.35 3.37 -5.39
C LEU A 70 17.73 4.76 -5.48
N ARG A 71 17.99 5.46 -6.60
CA ARG A 71 17.38 6.75 -6.92
C ARG A 71 16.04 6.59 -7.66
N PRO A 72 15.18 7.63 -7.68
CA PRO A 72 14.01 7.65 -8.55
C PRO A 72 14.38 7.43 -10.04
N PRO A 73 13.45 6.91 -10.87
CA PRO A 73 13.79 6.48 -12.22
C PRO A 73 14.04 7.71 -13.10
N GLU A 74 15.10 7.71 -13.89
CA GLU A 74 15.35 8.79 -14.85
C GLU A 74 14.68 8.51 -16.21
N VAL A 75 14.54 7.22 -16.54
CA VAL A 75 14.00 6.70 -17.80
C VAL A 75 13.12 5.48 -17.50
N ILE A 76 12.06 5.30 -18.28
CA ILE A 76 11.19 4.13 -18.27
C ILE A 76 11.40 3.40 -19.62
N PRO A 77 11.65 2.08 -19.65
CA PRO A 77 11.65 1.12 -18.54
C PRO A 77 12.90 1.22 -17.64
N ASP A 78 12.73 0.88 -16.36
CA ASP A 78 13.78 0.97 -15.35
C ASP A 78 14.37 -0.39 -14.98
N VAL A 79 15.70 -0.52 -15.09
CA VAL A 79 16.44 -1.76 -14.78
C VAL A 79 16.45 -2.05 -13.26
N LEU A 80 16.30 -1.03 -12.42
CA LEU A 80 16.35 -1.17 -10.97
C LEU A 80 14.97 -1.26 -10.31
N GLU A 81 13.90 -1.42 -11.10
CA GLU A 81 12.52 -1.33 -10.61
C GLU A 81 12.23 -2.42 -9.59
N GLU A 82 12.62 -3.66 -9.92
CA GLU A 82 12.44 -4.81 -9.03
C GLU A 82 13.22 -4.66 -7.72
N TYR A 83 14.44 -4.10 -7.78
CA TYR A 83 15.23 -3.84 -6.57
C TYR A 83 14.57 -2.76 -5.71
N ARG A 84 14.08 -1.66 -6.31
CA ARG A 84 13.33 -0.63 -5.58
C ARG A 84 12.09 -1.18 -4.92
N ARG A 85 11.29 -1.95 -5.65
CA ARG A 85 10.09 -2.64 -5.13
C ARG A 85 10.45 -3.48 -3.91
N LYS A 86 11.46 -4.34 -4.05
CA LYS A 86 11.89 -5.27 -3.00
C LYS A 86 12.44 -4.57 -1.75
N TRP A 87 13.25 -3.53 -1.92
CA TRP A 87 13.81 -2.77 -0.80
C TRP A 87 12.77 -1.89 -0.11
N ASP A 88 11.81 -1.33 -0.85
CA ASP A 88 10.75 -0.52 -0.25
C ASP A 88 9.78 -1.38 0.58
N VAL A 89 9.43 -2.58 0.10
CA VAL A 89 8.66 -3.56 0.88
C VAL A 89 9.37 -3.88 2.21
N LEU A 90 10.69 -4.10 2.18
CA LEU A 90 11.48 -4.36 3.39
C LEU A 90 11.45 -3.15 4.35
N ARG A 91 11.62 -1.92 3.81
CA ARG A 91 11.56 -0.68 4.59
C ARG A 91 10.21 -0.48 5.27
N ILE A 92 9.12 -0.57 4.52
CA ILE A 92 7.75 -0.43 5.05
C ILE A 92 7.51 -1.46 6.16
N THR A 93 7.88 -2.72 5.92
CA THR A 93 7.71 -3.81 6.88
C THR A 93 8.52 -3.59 8.16
N LEU A 94 9.77 -3.13 8.04
CA LEU A 94 10.63 -2.77 9.17
C LEU A 94 9.99 -1.65 9.99
N GLU A 95 9.68 -0.51 9.37
CA GLU A 95 9.15 0.68 10.05
C GLU A 95 7.81 0.37 10.75
N CYS A 96 6.90 -0.35 10.10
CA CYS A 96 5.61 -0.73 10.70
C CYS A 96 5.77 -1.80 11.80
N THR A 97 6.76 -2.69 11.70
CA THR A 97 7.04 -3.68 12.75
C THR A 97 7.59 -3.02 14.00
N VAL A 98 8.51 -2.08 13.83
CA VAL A 98 9.08 -1.29 14.92
C VAL A 98 8.04 -0.37 15.56
N HIS A 99 7.09 0.15 14.78
CA HIS A 99 5.99 0.97 15.32
C HIS A 99 4.97 0.13 16.11
N SER A 100 4.52 -1.01 15.56
CA SER A 100 3.53 -1.88 16.22
C SER A 100 4.09 -2.71 17.39
N ALA A 101 5.38 -3.04 17.37
CA ALA A 101 6.04 -3.84 18.39
C ALA A 101 7.40 -3.21 18.75
N PRO A 102 7.38 -2.05 19.46
CA PRO A 102 8.57 -1.27 19.72
C PRO A 102 9.58 -2.06 20.57
N PRO A 103 10.84 -2.16 20.12
CA PRO A 103 11.92 -2.69 20.96
C PRO A 103 12.33 -1.66 22.03
N PRO A 104 13.21 -2.04 22.97
CA PRO A 104 13.78 -1.10 23.94
C PRO A 104 14.39 0.13 23.25
N PRO A 105 14.20 1.34 23.80
CA PRO A 105 14.60 2.58 23.15
C PRO A 105 16.13 2.73 22.98
N GLU A 106 16.92 2.03 23.78
CA GLU A 106 18.39 2.08 23.73
C GLU A 106 18.96 1.46 22.45
N SER A 107 18.31 0.43 21.92
CA SER A 107 18.78 -0.32 20.74
C SER A 107 18.31 0.26 19.41
N LEU A 108 17.59 1.39 19.41
CA LEU A 108 16.90 1.87 18.22
C LEU A 108 17.65 3.02 17.53
N PRO A 109 17.86 2.96 16.20
CA PRO A 109 18.41 4.07 15.41
C PRO A 109 17.59 5.36 15.55
N GLN A 110 18.26 6.51 15.47
CA GLN A 110 17.62 7.82 15.64
C GLN A 110 16.51 8.07 14.61
N SER A 111 16.66 7.61 13.38
CA SER A 111 15.64 7.70 12.33
C SER A 111 14.35 6.97 12.71
N LEU A 112 14.48 5.74 13.23
CA LEU A 112 13.34 4.95 13.68
C LEU A 112 12.72 5.51 14.98
N LYS A 113 13.49 6.19 15.83
CA LYS A 113 12.98 6.83 17.06
C LYS A 113 12.00 7.94 16.71
N GLY A 114 12.33 8.74 15.69
CA GLY A 114 11.44 9.76 15.17
C GLY A 114 10.12 9.17 14.69
N ASN A 115 10.17 8.04 13.98
CA ASN A 115 8.97 7.34 13.49
C ASN A 115 8.07 6.81 14.61
N GLN A 116 8.64 6.35 15.73
CA GLN A 116 7.84 5.89 16.89
C GLN A 116 7.02 7.01 17.54
N LEU A 117 7.43 8.27 17.39
CA LEU A 117 6.70 9.42 17.91
C LEU A 117 5.54 9.84 17.00
N LEU A 118 5.47 9.32 15.77
CA LEU A 118 4.37 9.60 14.85
C LEU A 118 3.13 8.79 15.20
N SER A 119 1.95 9.38 14.98
CA SER A 119 0.71 8.60 14.97
C SER A 119 0.76 7.55 13.85
N PRO A 120 0.05 6.40 14.00
CA PRO A 120 0.00 5.38 12.97
C PRO A 120 -0.40 5.93 11.58
N GLN A 121 -1.35 6.87 11.56
CA GLN A 121 -1.80 7.50 10.31
C GLN A 121 -0.69 8.33 9.68
N ASN A 122 0.01 9.15 10.47
CA ASN A 122 1.09 10.01 9.97
C ASN A 122 2.29 9.18 9.48
N LEU A 123 2.62 8.08 10.17
CA LEU A 123 3.65 7.15 9.73
C LEU A 123 3.30 6.56 8.35
N LEU A 124 2.09 6.05 8.18
CA LEU A 124 1.66 5.44 6.91
C LEU A 124 1.57 6.45 5.78
N SER A 125 1.06 7.66 6.03
CA SER A 125 1.06 8.74 5.04
C SER A 125 2.49 9.11 4.63
N ALA A 126 3.43 9.20 5.57
CA ALA A 126 4.83 9.47 5.27
C ALA A 126 5.47 8.34 4.44
N LEU A 127 5.22 7.08 4.80
CA LEU A 127 5.68 5.91 4.06
C LEU A 127 5.15 5.91 2.63
N TYR A 128 3.84 6.12 2.46
CA TYR A 128 3.19 6.18 1.16
C TYR A 128 3.76 7.30 0.27
N HIS A 129 3.91 8.53 0.79
CA HIS A 129 4.53 9.62 0.03
C HIS A 129 5.99 9.33 -0.34
N ARG A 130 6.75 8.67 0.54
CA ARG A 130 8.13 8.27 0.25
C ARG A 130 8.19 7.22 -0.85
N SER A 131 7.28 6.24 -0.84
CA SER A 131 7.13 5.25 -1.91
C SER A 131 6.75 5.92 -3.23
N LEU A 132 5.75 6.81 -3.23
CA LEU A 132 5.38 7.57 -4.42
C LEU A 132 6.56 8.35 -5.00
N SER A 133 7.33 9.06 -4.17
CA SER A 133 8.52 9.77 -4.61
C SER A 133 9.63 8.86 -5.14
N LEU A 134 9.72 7.62 -4.66
CA LEU A 134 10.74 6.65 -5.07
C LEU A 134 10.45 6.07 -6.46
N PHE A 135 9.17 5.90 -6.80
CA PHE A 135 8.75 5.33 -8.08
C PHE A 135 8.39 6.37 -9.14
N THR A 136 8.08 7.62 -8.74
CA THR A 136 7.81 8.71 -9.70
C THR A 136 9.09 9.09 -10.45
N PRO A 137 9.08 9.10 -11.79
CA PRO A 137 10.21 9.54 -12.61
C PRO A 137 10.76 10.90 -12.20
N ALA A 138 12.09 11.06 -12.23
CA ALA A 138 12.75 12.29 -11.82
C ALA A 138 12.34 13.51 -12.67
N LYS A 139 11.85 13.28 -13.89
CA LYS A 139 11.30 14.29 -14.80
C LYS A 139 9.95 14.83 -14.35
N ASP A 140 9.17 14.03 -13.62
CA ASP A 140 7.79 14.31 -13.23
C ASP A 140 7.66 14.68 -11.74
N LYS A 141 8.75 15.10 -11.09
CA LYS A 141 8.78 15.41 -9.64
C LYS A 141 7.71 16.40 -9.16
N SER A 142 7.22 17.29 -10.04
CA SER A 142 6.17 18.25 -9.70
C SER A 142 4.78 17.61 -9.59
N ASN A 143 4.58 16.43 -10.16
CA ASN A 143 3.30 15.73 -10.15
C ASN A 143 3.52 14.28 -9.70
N VAL A 144 3.56 14.09 -8.38
CA VAL A 144 3.65 12.77 -7.77
C VAL A 144 2.43 11.95 -8.18
N ASN A 145 2.64 10.97 -9.04
CA ASN A 145 1.58 10.20 -9.66
C ASN A 145 1.56 8.77 -9.07
N PRO A 146 0.46 8.34 -8.43
CA PRO A 146 0.32 7.01 -7.84
C PRO A 146 0.26 5.89 -8.87
N GLY A 147 0.01 6.18 -10.15
CA GLY A 147 0.07 5.20 -11.23
C GLY A 147 1.46 4.58 -11.42
N TYR A 148 2.53 5.24 -10.96
CA TYR A 148 3.89 4.68 -10.96
C TYR A 148 4.14 3.69 -9.81
N LEU A 149 3.25 3.62 -8.81
CA LEU A 149 3.46 2.80 -7.63
C LEU A 149 3.18 1.31 -7.95
N PRO A 150 4.16 0.41 -7.77
CA PRO A 150 3.93 -1.01 -8.00
C PRO A 150 2.87 -1.57 -7.04
N SER A 151 1.96 -2.39 -7.55
CA SER A 151 0.86 -3.00 -6.79
C SER A 151 1.35 -3.72 -5.53
N GLN A 152 2.50 -4.40 -5.59
CA GLN A 152 3.09 -5.09 -4.43
C GLN A 152 3.47 -4.12 -3.28
N VAL A 153 3.97 -2.93 -3.60
CA VAL A 153 4.30 -1.90 -2.59
C VAL A 153 3.01 -1.36 -1.98
N LEU A 154 2.02 -1.07 -2.83
CA LEU A 154 0.70 -0.62 -2.40
C LEU A 154 0.03 -1.65 -1.46
N LEU A 155 -0.01 -2.93 -1.85
CA LEU A 155 -0.53 -4.01 -1.01
C LEU A 155 0.18 -4.05 0.35
N THR A 156 1.50 -3.91 0.37
CA THR A 156 2.28 -3.89 1.62
C THR A 156 1.87 -2.71 2.52
N LEU A 157 1.64 -1.53 1.95
CA LEU A 157 1.15 -0.35 2.69
C LEU A 157 -0.27 -0.58 3.23
N ILE A 158 -1.17 -1.17 2.43
CA ILE A 158 -2.54 -1.47 2.85
C ILE A 158 -2.55 -2.49 3.99
N TYR A 159 -1.79 -3.58 3.87
CA TYR A 159 -1.62 -4.54 4.97
C TYR A 159 -1.05 -3.89 6.22
N SER A 160 -0.11 -2.94 6.06
CA SER A 160 0.41 -2.17 7.18
C SER A 160 -0.66 -1.29 7.83
N SER A 161 -1.57 -0.70 7.05
CA SER A 161 -2.72 0.05 7.56
C SER A 161 -3.70 -0.81 8.36
N LEU A 162 -3.96 -2.04 7.89
CA LEU A 162 -4.79 -3.01 8.61
C LEU A 162 -4.14 -3.46 9.92
N ARG A 163 -2.82 -3.67 9.90
CA ARG A 163 -2.01 -4.07 11.06
C ARG A 163 -1.92 -2.97 12.12
N LEU A 164 -1.86 -1.71 11.70
CA LEU A 164 -1.83 -0.54 12.58
C LEU A 164 -3.22 0.00 12.91
N ASP A 165 -4.27 -0.77 12.57
CA ASP A 165 -5.68 -0.46 12.82
C ASP A 165 -6.12 0.94 12.34
N CYS A 166 -5.66 1.31 11.15
CA CYS A 166 -6.03 2.55 10.47
C CYS A 166 -6.48 2.29 9.02
N PRO A 167 -7.56 1.50 8.83
CA PRO A 167 -8.07 1.13 7.50
C PRO A 167 -8.50 2.33 6.65
N ASP A 168 -8.87 3.46 7.27
CA ASP A 168 -9.19 4.71 6.55
C ASP A 168 -8.04 5.20 5.67
N VAL A 169 -6.80 5.08 6.15
CA VAL A 169 -5.61 5.50 5.38
C VAL A 169 -5.42 4.55 4.21
N GLY A 170 -5.61 3.23 4.43
CA GLY A 170 -5.58 2.22 3.38
C GLY A 170 -6.62 2.48 2.28
N ARG A 171 -7.86 2.85 2.65
CA ARG A 171 -8.89 3.27 1.68
C ARG A 171 -8.40 4.44 0.82
N ILE A 172 -7.86 5.49 1.44
CA ILE A 172 -7.38 6.68 0.70
C ILE A 172 -6.29 6.31 -0.30
N MET A 173 -5.32 5.48 0.10
CA MET A 173 -4.25 5.03 -0.79
C MET A 173 -4.79 4.24 -1.99
N ILE A 174 -5.75 3.34 -1.76
CA ILE A 174 -6.38 2.53 -2.82
C ILE A 174 -7.16 3.42 -3.77
N GLU A 175 -8.03 4.29 -3.27
CA GLU A 175 -8.84 5.18 -4.10
C GLU A 175 -7.97 6.12 -4.95
N GLU A 176 -6.90 6.65 -4.36
CA GLU A 176 -5.95 7.49 -5.08
C GLU A 176 -5.22 6.70 -6.18
N TRP A 177 -4.77 5.48 -5.90
CA TRP A 177 -4.16 4.61 -6.90
C TRP A 177 -5.13 4.21 -8.02
N LEU A 178 -6.38 3.86 -7.69
CA LEU A 178 -7.42 3.53 -8.66
C LEU A 178 -7.77 4.73 -9.55
N SER A 179 -7.70 5.96 -9.03
CA SER A 179 -8.04 7.16 -9.79
C SER A 179 -7.13 7.45 -11.00
N TRP A 180 -5.99 6.76 -11.09
CA TRP A 180 -5.00 6.93 -12.16
C TRP A 180 -4.99 5.83 -13.21
N ARG A 181 -5.80 4.78 -13.03
CA ARG A 181 -5.84 3.66 -13.99
C ARG A 181 -6.48 4.01 -15.33
N ASP A 182 -7.30 5.04 -15.40
CA ASP A 182 -7.94 5.49 -16.64
C ASP A 182 -6.96 5.96 -17.74
N VAL A 183 -5.66 6.06 -17.44
CA VAL A 183 -4.65 6.50 -18.40
C VAL A 183 -4.01 5.28 -19.08
N PRO A 184 -4.25 5.05 -20.39
CA PRO A 184 -3.63 3.95 -21.12
C PRO A 184 -2.10 4.15 -21.10
N PHE A 185 -1.41 3.37 -20.27
CA PHE A 185 0.04 3.49 -20.17
C PHE A 185 0.67 2.83 -21.41
N PRO A 186 1.48 3.54 -22.22
CA PRO A 186 2.04 3.02 -23.47
C PRO A 186 3.21 2.04 -23.28
N GLY A 187 3.22 1.27 -22.19
CA GLY A 187 4.25 0.27 -21.89
C GLY A 187 3.94 -1.08 -22.54
N PRO A 188 4.96 -1.88 -22.88
CA PRO A 188 4.78 -3.27 -23.27
C PRO A 188 4.04 -4.00 -22.14
N GLN A 189 2.79 -4.38 -22.41
CA GLN A 189 1.96 -5.11 -21.47
C GLN A 189 2.48 -6.54 -21.39
N ASP A 190 3.42 -6.78 -20.50
CA ASP A 190 3.59 -8.12 -19.91
C ASP A 190 2.36 -8.38 -19.04
N GLY A 191 1.23 -8.66 -19.70
CA GLY A 191 -0.14 -8.52 -19.20
C GLY A 191 -0.50 -9.40 -18.01
N GLU A 192 0.35 -10.36 -17.65
CA GLU A 192 0.03 -11.35 -16.62
C GLU A 192 0.33 -10.83 -15.20
N THR A 193 1.41 -10.07 -15.01
CA THR A 193 1.81 -9.63 -13.65
C THR A 193 0.99 -8.44 -13.16
N THR A 194 0.60 -7.54 -14.06
CA THR A 194 -0.14 -6.32 -13.74
C THR A 194 -1.63 -6.58 -13.49
N ALA A 195 -2.23 -7.53 -14.21
CA ALA A 195 -3.60 -7.98 -13.98
C ALA A 195 -3.72 -8.61 -12.58
N SER A 196 -2.83 -9.55 -12.23
CA SER A 196 -2.84 -10.21 -10.91
C SER A 196 -2.70 -9.22 -9.74
N GLY A 197 -1.96 -8.13 -9.92
CA GLY A 197 -1.80 -7.11 -8.89
C GLY A 197 -3.08 -6.32 -8.60
N TYR A 198 -3.84 -6.00 -9.65
CA TYR A 198 -5.09 -5.24 -9.54
C TYR A 198 -6.18 -6.03 -8.82
N GLU A 199 -6.37 -7.30 -9.21
CA GLU A 199 -7.34 -8.19 -8.59
C GLU A 199 -7.11 -8.29 -7.08
N LYS A 200 -5.85 -8.45 -6.65
CA LYS A 200 -5.47 -8.49 -5.24
C LYS A 200 -5.73 -7.19 -4.49
N VAL A 201 -5.54 -6.04 -5.15
CA VAL A 201 -5.86 -4.73 -4.53
C VAL A 201 -7.36 -4.60 -4.32
N LEU A 202 -8.19 -4.99 -5.30
CA LEU A 202 -9.64 -4.96 -5.17
C LEU A 202 -10.16 -5.97 -4.15
N GLU A 203 -9.60 -7.17 -4.11
CA GLU A 203 -9.89 -8.17 -3.09
C GLU A 203 -9.65 -7.60 -1.69
N LEU A 204 -8.46 -7.03 -1.46
CA LEU A 204 -8.10 -6.43 -0.18
C LEU A 204 -9.00 -5.24 0.17
N TYR A 205 -9.36 -4.44 -0.83
CA TYR A 205 -10.24 -3.28 -0.66
C TYR A 205 -11.65 -3.71 -0.23
N CYS A 206 -12.26 -4.61 -0.98
CA CYS A 206 -13.65 -5.01 -0.81
C CYS A 206 -13.85 -5.97 0.36
N LEU A 207 -12.90 -6.88 0.61
CA LEU A 207 -13.06 -7.93 1.63
C LEU A 207 -12.42 -7.59 2.98
N GLN A 208 -11.47 -6.66 3.04
CA GLN A 208 -10.79 -6.35 4.31
C GLN A 208 -10.98 -4.89 4.73
N ILE A 209 -10.67 -3.92 3.85
CA ILE A 209 -10.72 -2.49 4.21
C ILE A 209 -12.15 -2.00 4.43
N LEU A 210 -13.03 -2.16 3.43
CA LEU A 210 -14.41 -1.65 3.51
C LEU A 210 -15.23 -2.33 4.62
N PRO A 211 -15.14 -3.66 4.83
CA PRO A 211 -15.76 -4.33 5.98
C PRO A 211 -15.27 -3.82 7.33
N LYS A 212 -13.96 -3.58 7.49
CA LYS A 212 -13.41 -2.99 8.73
C LYS A 212 -13.93 -1.57 8.98
N LEU A 213 -14.33 -0.85 7.94
CA LEU A 213 -14.95 0.48 8.02
C LEU A 213 -16.48 0.42 8.09
N GLU A 214 -17.07 -0.77 8.17
CA GLU A 214 -18.52 -1.03 8.13
C GLU A 214 -19.21 -0.52 6.85
N GLN A 215 -18.46 -0.32 5.76
CA GLN A 215 -18.94 0.21 4.48
C GLN A 215 -19.37 -0.92 3.52
N TRP A 216 -20.19 -1.85 4.00
CA TRP A 216 -20.62 -3.04 3.26
C TRP A 216 -21.42 -2.72 1.98
N ASP A 217 -22.33 -1.75 2.07
CA ASP A 217 -23.12 -1.30 0.91
C ASP A 217 -22.24 -0.70 -0.18
N TYR A 218 -21.25 0.10 0.23
CA TYR A 218 -20.32 0.72 -0.70
C TYR A 218 -19.46 -0.33 -1.41
N ALA A 219 -19.01 -1.38 -0.71
CA ALA A 219 -18.28 -2.50 -1.32
C ALA A 219 -19.12 -3.22 -2.38
N ARG A 220 -20.42 -3.44 -2.12
CA ARG A 220 -21.35 -4.01 -3.11
C ARG A 220 -21.52 -3.12 -4.33
N GLU A 221 -21.85 -1.85 -4.12
CA GLU A 221 -22.01 -0.87 -5.21
C GLU A 221 -20.74 -0.80 -6.05
N PHE A 222 -19.56 -0.74 -5.40
CA PHE A 222 -18.28 -0.71 -6.09
C PHE A 222 -18.10 -1.93 -7.01
N LEU A 223 -18.33 -3.15 -6.51
CA LEU A 223 -18.25 -4.38 -7.32
C LEU A 223 -19.34 -4.49 -8.38
N GLU A 224 -20.45 -3.75 -8.30
CA GLU A 224 -21.48 -3.71 -9.35
C GLU A 224 -21.06 -2.84 -10.53
N TYR A 225 -20.34 -1.75 -10.26
CA TYR A 225 -19.87 -0.82 -11.28
C TYR A 225 -18.47 -1.14 -11.82
N GLU A 226 -17.75 -2.05 -11.19
CA GLU A 226 -16.42 -2.47 -11.65
C GLU A 226 -16.53 -3.22 -12.99
N GLY A 227 -15.79 -2.75 -14.00
CA GLY A 227 -15.83 -3.26 -15.37
C GLY A 227 -14.53 -3.87 -15.86
N GLU A 228 -13.42 -3.64 -15.15
CA GLU A 228 -12.10 -4.18 -15.52
C GLU A 228 -11.90 -5.62 -15.04
N LEU A 229 -12.60 -6.01 -13.97
CA LEU A 229 -12.44 -7.31 -13.33
C LEU A 229 -13.12 -8.42 -14.15
N CYS A 230 -12.49 -9.61 -14.21
CA CYS A 230 -13.12 -10.77 -14.82
C CYS A 230 -14.43 -11.12 -14.09
N ALA A 231 -15.49 -11.44 -14.85
CA ALA A 231 -16.82 -11.70 -14.29
C ALA A 231 -16.82 -12.81 -13.22
N SER A 232 -16.04 -13.87 -13.42
CA SER A 232 -15.91 -14.97 -12.46
C SER A 232 -15.29 -14.51 -11.13
N VAL A 233 -14.23 -13.69 -11.19
CA VAL A 233 -13.56 -13.12 -10.01
C VAL A 233 -14.51 -12.14 -9.30
N GLN A 234 -15.23 -11.32 -10.06
CA GLN A 234 -16.21 -10.38 -9.51
C GLN A 234 -17.35 -11.10 -8.76
N GLU A 235 -17.90 -12.18 -9.33
CA GLU A 235 -18.91 -13.02 -8.68
C GLU A 235 -18.36 -13.69 -7.42
N CYS A 236 -17.13 -14.18 -7.45
CA CYS A 236 -16.43 -14.74 -6.30
C CYS A 236 -16.27 -13.71 -5.17
N LEU A 237 -15.87 -12.48 -5.48
CA LEU A 237 -15.78 -11.40 -4.48
C LEU A 237 -17.15 -11.02 -3.92
N LYS A 238 -18.18 -10.89 -4.77
CA LYS A 238 -19.56 -10.58 -4.33
C LYS A 238 -20.13 -11.65 -3.40
N THR A 239 -19.92 -12.93 -3.72
CA THR A 239 -20.39 -14.06 -2.90
C THR A 239 -19.64 -14.13 -1.57
N THR A 240 -18.32 -13.95 -1.59
CA THR A 240 -17.49 -13.90 -0.38
C THR A 240 -17.88 -12.74 0.54
N LEU A 241 -18.09 -11.54 -0.02
CA LEU A 241 -18.52 -10.36 0.72
C LEU A 241 -19.87 -10.60 1.44
N LYS A 242 -20.85 -11.19 0.74
CA LYS A 242 -22.17 -11.54 1.32
C LYS A 242 -22.01 -12.52 2.47
N SER A 243 -21.19 -13.55 2.31
CA SER A 243 -20.90 -14.56 3.34
C SER A 243 -20.24 -13.93 4.59
N MET A 244 -19.28 -13.03 4.40
CA MET A 244 -18.65 -12.30 5.50
C MET A 244 -19.65 -11.41 6.24
N GLN A 245 -20.54 -10.74 5.49
CA GLN A 245 -21.56 -9.88 6.09
C GLN A 245 -22.59 -10.69 6.90
N THR A 246 -23.09 -11.82 6.39
CA THR A 246 -24.02 -12.67 7.14
C THR A 246 -23.36 -13.23 8.40
N THR A 247 -22.08 -13.60 8.32
CA THR A 247 -21.29 -14.04 9.48
C THR A 247 -21.14 -12.93 10.51
N ALA A 248 -20.82 -11.71 10.08
CA ALA A 248 -20.70 -10.54 10.97
C ALA A 248 -22.02 -10.19 11.66
N LEU A 249 -23.16 -10.28 10.95
CA LEU A 249 -24.50 -10.04 11.52
C LEU A 249 -24.96 -11.17 12.45
N SER A 250 -24.50 -12.40 12.21
CA SER A 250 -24.88 -13.59 13.00
C SER A 250 -23.99 -13.80 14.22
N SER A 251 -22.85 -13.11 14.32
CA SER A 251 -22.01 -13.13 15.52
C SER A 251 -22.60 -12.13 16.53
N PRO A 252 -23.40 -12.56 17.52
CA PRO A 252 -23.87 -11.67 18.57
C PRO A 252 -22.63 -11.08 19.22
N GLN A 253 -22.51 -9.77 19.10
CA GLN A 253 -21.44 -8.89 19.53
C GLN A 253 -21.05 -9.15 21.00
N SER A 254 -20.31 -10.22 21.23
CA SER A 254 -19.91 -10.73 22.56
C SER A 254 -18.70 -9.98 23.11
N GLN A 255 -18.39 -8.80 22.56
CA GLN A 255 -17.23 -7.99 22.93
C GLN A 255 -17.57 -6.76 23.76
N HIS A 256 -18.84 -6.57 24.18
CA HIS A 256 -19.18 -5.48 25.07
C HIS A 256 -19.44 -5.97 26.52
N VAL A 257 -18.54 -5.53 27.41
CA VAL A 257 -18.64 -5.45 28.88
C VAL A 257 -18.32 -6.71 29.69
N ALA A 258 -17.04 -7.12 29.68
CA ALA A 258 -16.43 -7.65 30.91
C ALA A 258 -15.43 -6.61 31.42
N SER A 259 -15.59 -6.20 32.68
CA SER A 259 -14.66 -5.40 33.51
C SER A 259 -14.87 -3.89 33.56
N LEU A 260 -15.88 -3.48 34.34
CA LEU A 260 -15.68 -2.53 35.44
C LEU A 260 -16.59 -2.96 36.61
N SER A 261 -16.11 -3.92 37.41
CA SER A 261 -16.64 -4.07 38.78
C SER A 261 -16.10 -2.93 39.62
N PRO A 262 -16.94 -2.20 40.37
CA PRO A 262 -16.47 -1.19 41.30
C PRO A 262 -15.82 -1.88 42.51
N VAL A 263 -14.53 -1.63 42.71
CA VAL A 263 -13.83 -1.97 43.96
C VAL A 263 -14.37 -1.04 45.05
N ALA A 264 -15.21 -1.59 45.93
CA ALA A 264 -15.41 -1.09 47.28
C ALA A 264 -14.78 -2.13 48.23
N ALA A 265 -13.93 -1.64 49.14
CA ALA A 265 -13.54 -2.14 50.48
C ALA A 265 -13.65 -3.65 50.77
N GLU A 266 -12.69 -4.34 51.40
CA GLU A 266 -12.06 -4.02 52.67
C GLU A 266 -11.06 -5.15 53.01
N ALA A 267 -10.18 -4.91 53.99
CA ALA A 267 -9.15 -5.83 54.47
C ALA A 267 -9.68 -7.21 54.93
N SER A 268 -8.87 -8.27 54.77
CA SER A 268 -8.52 -9.19 55.87
C SER A 268 -7.62 -10.35 55.41
N PHE A 269 -6.71 -10.71 56.29
CA PHE A 269 -5.74 -11.80 56.23
C PHE A 269 -6.39 -13.19 56.16
N ARG A 270 -5.77 -14.14 55.43
CA ARG A 270 -5.18 -15.39 55.99
C ARG A 270 -4.79 -16.40 54.91
N ALA A 271 -3.69 -17.09 55.20
CA ALA A 271 -3.16 -18.26 54.52
C ALA A 271 -4.02 -19.51 54.76
N SER A 272 -4.04 -20.45 53.80
CA SER A 272 -3.92 -21.91 53.96
C SER A 272 -4.17 -22.64 52.62
N SER A 273 -3.12 -23.29 52.10
CA SER A 273 -3.02 -24.70 51.63
C SER A 273 -4.09 -25.41 50.75
N PRO A 274 -3.69 -26.51 50.06
CA PRO A 274 -4.26 -26.98 48.79
C PRO A 274 -5.19 -28.21 48.92
N ALA A 275 -6.04 -28.47 47.92
CA ALA A 275 -6.51 -29.81 47.55
C ALA A 275 -7.20 -29.85 46.15
N PRO A 276 -7.11 -30.98 45.41
CA PRO A 276 -7.72 -31.19 44.10
C PRO A 276 -9.06 -31.96 44.18
N SER A 277 -9.96 -31.76 43.21
CA SER A 277 -11.07 -32.65 42.83
C SER A 277 -11.56 -32.19 41.44
N THR A 278 -11.36 -32.95 40.35
CA THR A 278 -12.07 -34.14 39.85
C THR A 278 -13.56 -33.93 39.54
N SER A 279 -13.87 -34.27 38.27
CA SER A 279 -15.17 -34.66 37.69
C SER A 279 -16.11 -33.53 37.25
N SER A 280 -16.86 -33.59 36.15
CA SER A 280 -16.95 -34.46 34.96
C SER A 280 -18.10 -33.91 34.09
N SER A 281 -18.15 -34.34 32.82
CA SER A 281 -19.30 -34.38 31.87
C SER A 281 -19.09 -33.47 30.65
N SER A 282 -18.65 -34.00 29.49
CA SER A 282 -19.37 -34.86 28.54
C SER A 282 -20.34 -34.09 27.64
N SER A 283 -19.96 -33.95 26.38
CA SER A 283 -20.87 -33.92 25.23
C SER A 283 -20.11 -34.43 24.00
N SER A 284 -20.46 -35.65 23.64
CA SER A 284 -20.02 -36.41 22.47
C SER A 284 -20.74 -35.94 21.21
N LEU A 285 -20.07 -36.03 20.05
CA LEU A 285 -20.56 -36.38 18.69
C LEU A 285 -19.49 -35.87 17.67
N SER A 286 -18.57 -36.71 17.21
CA SER A 286 -18.61 -37.46 15.92
C SER A 286 -18.64 -36.50 14.71
N THR A 287 -17.67 -36.45 13.77
CA THR A 287 -17.08 -37.53 12.96
C THR A 287 -15.85 -37.07 12.13
N THR A 288 -15.13 -38.07 11.60
CA THR A 288 -14.15 -38.06 10.49
C THR A 288 -12.74 -37.50 10.73
N SER A 289 -11.95 -38.36 11.38
CA SER A 289 -10.52 -38.55 11.19
C SER A 289 -10.18 -38.93 9.74
N THR A 290 -9.22 -38.23 9.12
CA THR A 290 -8.36 -38.80 8.08
C THR A 290 -6.90 -38.42 8.39
N ASN A 291 -6.18 -39.40 8.91
CA ASN A 291 -4.72 -39.38 9.06
C ASN A 291 -4.06 -39.34 7.67
N THR A 292 -3.10 -38.44 7.47
CA THR A 292 -2.05 -38.62 6.46
C THR A 292 -0.70 -38.76 7.13
N VAL A 293 -0.20 -39.98 6.97
CA VAL A 293 1.08 -40.52 7.42
C VAL A 293 2.24 -39.77 6.77
N VAL A 294 3.22 -39.38 7.58
CA VAL A 294 4.53 -38.89 7.15
C VAL A 294 5.45 -40.11 6.94
N PRO A 295 5.99 -40.37 5.73
CA PRO A 295 7.04 -41.35 5.58
C PRO A 295 8.37 -40.75 6.03
N SER A 296 8.84 -41.20 7.20
CA SER A 296 10.22 -41.15 7.62
C SER A 296 11.08 -42.01 6.69
N THR A 297 11.94 -41.39 5.87
CA THR A 297 12.98 -42.11 5.12
C THR A 297 14.32 -42.04 5.82
N ALA A 298 14.97 -43.19 5.82
CA ALA A 298 16.06 -43.57 6.70
C ALA A 298 17.43 -43.10 6.21
N ARG A 299 18.27 -42.86 7.21
CA ARG A 299 19.73 -42.74 7.15
C ARG A 299 20.33 -44.10 6.80
N GLY A 300 21.06 -44.20 5.69
CA GLY A 300 21.79 -45.40 5.30
C GLY A 300 23.15 -45.04 4.70
N ALA A 301 24.22 -45.44 5.38
CA ALA A 301 25.60 -45.40 4.91
C ALA A 301 26.09 -46.85 4.75
N GLN A 302 26.82 -47.14 3.66
CA GLN A 302 27.88 -48.17 3.44
C GLN A 302 28.04 -48.36 1.91
N HIS A 303 29.22 -48.14 1.29
CA HIS A 303 30.35 -49.09 1.09
C HIS A 303 29.91 -50.45 0.51
N SER A 304 30.44 -51.06 -0.56
CA SER A 304 31.58 -50.85 -1.47
C SER A 304 31.46 -51.88 -2.64
N HIS A 305 32.33 -51.76 -3.66
CA HIS A 305 32.86 -52.81 -4.57
C HIS A 305 32.29 -53.01 -6.01
N THR A 306 33.14 -52.60 -7.00
CA THR A 306 33.59 -53.30 -8.25
C THR A 306 32.54 -53.94 -9.19
N THR A 307 32.51 -53.73 -10.53
CA THR A 307 33.58 -53.97 -11.53
C THR A 307 33.13 -53.50 -12.96
N ALA A 308 34.09 -53.12 -13.82
CA ALA A 308 34.17 -53.21 -15.32
C ALA A 308 33.37 -52.27 -16.29
N ILE A 309 34.02 -51.16 -16.74
CA ILE A 309 34.61 -50.80 -18.08
C ILE A 309 33.93 -51.32 -19.40
N PRO A 310 34.05 -50.69 -20.63
CA PRO A 310 34.45 -49.34 -21.12
C PRO A 310 33.31 -48.64 -21.94
N SER A 311 33.35 -47.38 -22.44
CA SER A 311 34.28 -46.83 -23.45
C SER A 311 34.06 -45.33 -23.74
N THR A 312 35.19 -44.64 -23.95
CA THR A 312 35.45 -43.49 -24.85
C THR A 312 34.70 -42.16 -24.64
N SER A 313 35.39 -41.17 -24.08
CA SER A 313 36.00 -40.10 -24.90
C SER A 313 36.90 -39.17 -24.08
N THR A 314 37.93 -38.74 -24.77
CA THR A 314 39.21 -38.13 -24.42
C THR A 314 39.14 -36.63 -24.10
N ASN A 315 40.09 -36.22 -23.23
CA ASN A 315 40.75 -34.91 -23.06
C ASN A 315 39.94 -33.83 -22.31
N GLY A 316 40.34 -33.31 -21.15
CA GLY A 316 41.67 -32.94 -20.64
C GLY A 316 41.83 -31.41 -20.77
N SER A 317 42.15 -30.58 -19.78
CA SER A 317 42.81 -30.78 -18.49
C SER A 317 42.64 -29.57 -17.55
N THR A 318 42.70 -29.87 -16.24
CA THR A 318 43.41 -29.20 -15.12
C THR A 318 43.36 -27.66 -14.97
N THR A 319 43.05 -27.10 -13.79
CA THR A 319 43.81 -27.26 -12.54
C THR A 319 42.96 -26.91 -11.31
N SER A 320 42.96 -27.84 -10.35
CA SER A 320 42.60 -27.63 -8.95
C SER A 320 43.89 -27.64 -8.13
N LEU A 321 44.03 -26.70 -7.20
CA LEU A 321 44.93 -26.85 -6.06
C LEU A 321 44.17 -26.43 -4.79
N SER A 322 43.84 -27.46 -4.03
CA SER A 322 43.43 -27.41 -2.63
C SER A 322 44.52 -26.81 -1.75
N SER A 323 44.13 -26.25 -0.60
CA SER A 323 44.86 -26.46 0.66
C SER A 323 43.94 -26.21 1.85
N ASP A 324 43.79 -27.28 2.65
CA ASP A 324 43.47 -27.29 4.07
C ASP A 324 44.46 -26.43 4.87
N SER A 325 43.98 -25.73 5.90
CA SER A 325 44.69 -25.56 7.17
C SER A 325 43.87 -24.74 8.17
N THR A 326 43.50 -25.39 9.27
CA THR A 326 43.19 -24.83 10.60
C THR A 326 44.22 -23.77 11.04
N ALA A 327 43.78 -22.66 11.65
CA ALA A 327 44.45 -21.99 12.78
C ALA A 327 43.69 -20.71 13.21
N THR A 328 43.16 -20.71 14.43
CA THR A 328 42.88 -19.49 15.21
C THR A 328 44.17 -18.73 15.51
N PRO A 329 44.10 -17.38 15.62
CA PRO A 329 44.61 -16.82 16.88
C PRO A 329 43.75 -15.69 17.46
N ARG A 330 43.63 -15.76 18.79
CA ARG A 330 43.42 -14.62 19.69
C ARG A 330 44.41 -13.50 19.36
N SER A 331 43.95 -12.25 19.39
CA SER A 331 44.81 -11.11 19.69
C SER A 331 44.03 -10.09 20.51
N ALA A 332 44.40 -10.04 21.79
CA ALA A 332 44.21 -8.89 22.64
C ALA A 332 45.17 -7.78 22.18
N SER A 333 44.70 -6.55 22.02
CA SER A 333 45.57 -5.37 22.08
C SER A 333 44.82 -4.11 22.48
N ARG A 334 45.00 -3.76 23.75
CA ARG A 334 45.38 -2.43 24.27
C ARG A 334 44.66 -1.19 23.71
N ARG A 335 43.76 -0.67 24.56
CA ARG A 335 43.43 0.77 24.65
C ARG A 335 44.65 1.57 25.12
N PRO A 336 44.98 2.70 24.48
CA PRO A 336 45.67 3.79 25.15
C PRO A 336 44.66 4.83 25.67
N VAL A 337 44.80 5.12 26.96
CA VAL A 337 44.29 6.31 27.65
C VAL A 337 45.14 7.51 27.26
N LEU A 338 44.52 8.66 26.96
CA LEU A 338 44.99 10.05 27.09
C LEU A 338 43.76 10.91 26.72
N LYS A 339 43.04 11.63 27.59
CA LYS A 339 43.36 12.71 28.55
C LYS A 339 43.90 13.99 27.90
N SER A 340 42.97 14.86 27.52
CA SER A 340 43.05 16.34 27.48
C SER A 340 41.59 16.84 27.51
N ARG A 341 41.06 17.52 28.53
CA ARG A 341 41.44 18.73 29.30
C ARG A 341 41.32 20.04 28.47
N SER A 342 40.30 20.82 28.84
CA SER A 342 40.22 22.29 28.88
C SER A 342 40.05 23.13 27.60
N ARG A 343 38.86 23.73 27.47
CA ARG A 343 38.58 25.17 27.22
C ARG A 343 37.05 25.30 27.17
N GLU A 344 36.32 25.83 28.16
CA GLU A 344 36.36 27.16 28.79
C GLU A 344 36.30 28.32 27.78
N SER A 345 35.06 28.76 27.53
CA SER A 345 34.63 30.13 27.20
C SER A 345 33.15 30.21 27.63
N SER A 346 32.77 30.79 28.78
CA SER A 346 32.29 32.19 28.93
C SER A 346 31.55 32.69 27.68
N SER A 347 30.36 33.27 27.68
CA SER A 347 29.52 34.01 28.63
C SER A 347 28.40 34.58 27.72
N THR A 348 27.12 34.57 28.07
CA THR A 348 26.41 35.79 28.51
C THR A 348 24.98 35.44 28.98
N PRO A 349 24.48 36.05 30.06
CA PRO A 349 23.09 36.00 30.48
C PRO A 349 22.38 37.34 30.20
N VAL A 350 21.17 37.30 29.65
CA VAL A 350 20.20 38.42 29.64
C VAL A 350 18.81 37.78 29.71
N SER A 351 18.22 37.70 30.90
CA SER A 351 17.37 38.69 31.56
C SER A 351 15.89 38.48 31.25
N ALA A 352 15.14 38.40 32.34
CA ALA A 352 13.71 38.25 32.45
C ALA A 352 12.95 39.38 31.75
N HIS A 353 11.73 39.10 31.30
CA HIS A 353 10.61 40.01 31.56
C HIS A 353 9.29 39.22 31.71
N ILE A 354 8.72 39.42 32.88
CA ILE A 354 7.37 39.11 33.31
C ILE A 354 6.42 40.11 32.62
N SER A 355 5.30 39.64 32.09
CA SER A 355 4.11 40.48 31.88
C SER A 355 2.83 39.64 31.95
N SER A 356 2.34 39.54 33.18
CA SER A 356 0.95 39.30 33.53
C SER A 356 0.09 40.56 33.28
N LEU A 357 -1.23 40.36 33.07
CA LEU A 357 -2.40 41.26 33.19
C LEU A 357 -3.16 41.49 31.86
N PRO A 358 -4.44 41.93 31.87
CA PRO A 358 -5.55 41.42 32.67
C PRO A 358 -6.85 41.18 31.84
N ARG A 359 -7.77 40.48 32.49
CA ARG A 359 -9.19 40.28 32.19
C ARG A 359 -9.95 41.62 32.16
N SER A 360 -10.70 41.90 31.08
CA SER A 360 -11.85 42.81 31.13
C SER A 360 -12.86 42.52 30.00
N SER A 361 -14.09 42.26 30.42
CA SER A 361 -15.31 42.16 29.62
C SER A 361 -15.92 43.55 29.42
N PRO A 362 -16.33 43.92 28.20
CA PRO A 362 -17.37 44.91 28.01
C PRO A 362 -18.66 44.23 27.53
N GLN A 363 -19.67 44.32 28.39
CA GLN A 363 -21.07 44.00 28.11
C GLN A 363 -21.66 45.21 27.37
N THR A 364 -21.84 45.09 26.05
CA THR A 364 -22.53 46.10 25.25
C THR A 364 -23.88 45.52 24.80
N ALA A 365 -24.95 46.00 25.41
CA ALA A 365 -26.31 45.77 24.95
C ALA A 365 -26.51 46.50 23.62
N ALA A 366 -26.60 45.75 22.52
CA ALA A 366 -26.97 46.26 21.22
C ALA A 366 -28.40 45.82 20.89
N LEU A 367 -29.28 46.81 20.71
CA LEU A 367 -30.63 46.68 20.18
C LEU A 367 -30.57 46.06 18.78
N THR A 368 -31.05 44.83 18.66
CA THR A 368 -31.19 44.12 17.39
C THR A 368 -32.42 44.67 16.64
N PRO A 369 -32.28 45.19 15.41
CA PRO A 369 -33.41 45.56 14.58
C PRO A 369 -34.20 44.30 14.17
N PRO A 370 -35.52 44.40 13.99
CA PRO A 370 -36.36 43.26 13.61
C PRO A 370 -35.90 42.70 12.27
N GLY A 371 -35.44 41.45 12.29
CA GLY A 371 -34.86 40.78 11.13
C GLY A 371 -35.83 40.77 9.94
N PHE A 372 -35.34 41.19 8.79
CA PHE A 372 -35.95 40.96 7.49
C PHE A 372 -36.10 39.45 7.27
N ASN A 373 -37.28 38.92 7.63
CA ASN A 373 -37.57 37.52 7.48
C ASN A 373 -37.97 37.27 6.02
N VAL A 374 -37.05 36.72 5.21
CA VAL A 374 -37.25 36.39 3.79
C VAL A 374 -38.55 35.58 3.58
N TYR A 375 -38.98 34.85 4.60
CA TYR A 375 -40.23 34.09 4.61
C TYR A 375 -41.48 34.96 4.46
N SER A 376 -41.52 36.19 5.01
CA SER A 376 -42.67 37.09 4.86
C SER A 376 -42.81 37.65 3.44
N LEU A 377 -41.68 37.87 2.77
CA LEU A 377 -41.63 38.37 1.40
C LEU A 377 -42.03 37.27 0.39
N VAL A 378 -41.57 36.03 0.62
CA VAL A 378 -42.00 34.86 -0.16
C VAL A 378 -43.49 34.57 0.05
N LYS A 379 -43.99 34.66 1.28
CA LYS A 379 -45.41 34.46 1.58
C LYS A 379 -46.30 35.53 0.95
N ALA A 380 -45.88 36.80 0.98
CA ALA A 380 -46.61 37.89 0.32
C ALA A 380 -46.63 37.75 -1.21
N ALA A 381 -45.54 37.26 -1.81
CA ALA A 381 -45.46 37.03 -3.26
C ALA A 381 -46.30 35.82 -3.73
N LEU A 382 -46.50 34.81 -2.87
CA LEU A 382 -47.28 33.60 -3.19
C LEU A 382 -48.78 33.74 -2.89
N ALA A 383 -49.18 34.72 -2.07
CA ALA A 383 -50.57 34.94 -1.66
C ALA A 383 -51.60 35.03 -2.82
N PRO A 384 -51.36 35.78 -3.92
CA PRO A 384 -52.34 35.87 -5.02
C PRO A 384 -52.46 34.59 -5.87
N TYR A 385 -51.49 33.67 -5.77
CA TYR A 385 -51.47 32.41 -6.52
C TYR A 385 -52.13 31.25 -5.78
N LEU A 386 -52.43 31.42 -4.49
CA LEU A 386 -53.08 30.39 -3.66
C LEU A 386 -54.62 30.50 -3.66
N THR A 387 -55.19 31.60 -4.18
CA THR A 387 -56.65 31.84 -4.22
C THR A 387 -57.26 31.67 -5.61
N THR A 388 -56.46 31.33 -6.63
CA THR A 388 -56.95 31.10 -8.00
C THR A 388 -57.09 29.60 -8.30
N SER A 389 -58.00 29.28 -9.22
CA SER A 389 -58.60 27.95 -9.44
C SER A 389 -57.64 26.75 -9.32
N SER A 390 -58.18 25.65 -8.81
CA SER A 390 -57.49 24.38 -8.49
C SER A 390 -56.56 23.87 -9.60
N ILE A 391 -56.84 24.15 -10.87
CA ILE A 391 -56.02 23.70 -12.00
C ILE A 391 -54.67 24.44 -12.05
N SER A 392 -54.64 25.74 -11.73
CA SER A 392 -53.42 26.56 -11.71
C SER A 392 -52.46 26.10 -10.60
N THR A 393 -53.00 25.79 -9.42
CA THR A 393 -52.22 25.30 -8.28
C THR A 393 -51.62 23.92 -8.55
N PHE A 394 -52.35 23.01 -9.23
CA PHE A 394 -51.78 21.73 -9.69
C PHE A 394 -50.63 21.93 -10.69
N PHE A 395 -50.78 22.83 -11.67
CA PHE A 395 -49.71 23.12 -12.64
C PHE A 395 -48.47 23.73 -11.96
N LEU A 396 -48.66 24.62 -11.00
CA LEU A 396 -47.57 25.23 -10.24
C LEU A 396 -46.83 24.21 -9.38
N LEU A 397 -47.53 23.32 -8.68
CA LEU A 397 -46.91 22.31 -7.80
C LEU A 397 -46.29 21.14 -8.55
N PHE A 398 -46.94 20.63 -9.60
CA PHE A 398 -46.51 19.38 -10.25
C PHE A 398 -45.65 19.60 -11.49
N ILE A 399 -45.69 20.79 -12.11
CA ILE A 399 -44.95 21.07 -13.35
C ILE A 399 -43.93 22.18 -13.11
N ALA A 400 -44.36 23.34 -12.59
CA ALA A 400 -43.46 24.47 -12.42
C ALA A 400 -42.44 24.26 -11.29
N PHE A 401 -42.86 23.74 -10.13
CA PHE A 401 -41.96 23.50 -9.00
C PHE A 401 -40.82 22.51 -9.31
N PRO A 402 -41.06 21.34 -9.95
CA PRO A 402 -39.98 20.47 -10.36
C PRO A 402 -39.10 21.09 -11.45
N LEU A 403 -39.67 21.81 -12.43
CA LEU A 403 -38.87 22.50 -13.46
C LEU A 403 -37.97 23.59 -12.89
N VAL A 404 -38.49 24.43 -11.98
CA VAL A 404 -37.73 25.49 -11.31
C VAL A 404 -36.68 24.87 -10.37
N SER A 405 -37.01 23.80 -9.67
CA SER A 405 -36.03 23.06 -8.85
C SER A 405 -34.91 22.46 -9.71
N LEU A 406 -35.23 21.97 -10.91
CA LEU A 406 -34.26 21.41 -11.86
C LEU A 406 -33.37 22.52 -12.44
N LEU A 407 -33.95 23.67 -12.80
CA LEU A 407 -33.21 24.84 -13.28
C LEU A 407 -32.33 25.48 -12.19
N LEU A 408 -32.82 25.60 -10.96
CA LEU A 408 -32.02 26.09 -9.83
C LEU A 408 -30.91 25.10 -9.46
N ARG A 409 -31.16 23.79 -9.56
CA ARG A 409 -30.14 22.76 -9.36
C ARG A 409 -29.08 22.78 -10.47
N ALA A 410 -29.47 23.00 -11.72
CA ALA A 410 -28.56 23.15 -12.85
C ALA A 410 -27.74 24.46 -12.74
N ARG A 411 -28.38 25.56 -12.35
CA ARG A 411 -27.75 26.87 -12.17
C ARG A 411 -26.83 26.90 -10.95
N ASN A 412 -27.18 26.25 -9.83
CA ASN A 412 -26.29 26.11 -8.67
C ASN A 412 -25.12 25.16 -8.94
N ARG A 413 -25.25 24.21 -9.88
CA ARG A 413 -24.12 23.45 -10.42
C ARG A 413 -23.21 24.32 -11.29
N SER A 414 -23.77 25.21 -12.10
CA SER A 414 -23.02 26.10 -13.00
C SER A 414 -22.34 27.27 -12.29
N ARG A 415 -22.89 27.74 -11.15
CA ARG A 415 -22.38 28.91 -10.41
C ARG A 415 -21.34 28.59 -9.32
N ARG A 416 -20.74 27.40 -9.26
CA ARG A 416 -19.58 27.19 -8.39
C ARG A 416 -18.35 27.87 -9.02
N PRO A 417 -17.89 29.01 -8.51
CA PRO A 417 -16.79 29.75 -9.11
C PRO A 417 -15.46 29.05 -8.83
N LEU A 418 -14.57 29.09 -9.81
CA LEU A 418 -13.21 28.54 -9.84
C LEU A 418 -12.20 29.19 -8.86
N ALA A 419 -12.64 29.78 -7.75
CA ALA A 419 -11.75 30.48 -6.82
C ALA A 419 -12.20 30.36 -5.35
N GLY A 420 -11.43 29.62 -4.53
CA GLY A 420 -11.56 29.58 -3.07
C GLY A 420 -10.97 28.30 -2.43
N PRO A 421 -10.35 28.39 -1.24
CA PRO A 421 -9.25 27.51 -0.81
C PRO A 421 -9.70 26.10 -0.39
N ARG A 422 -8.77 25.16 -0.65
CA ARG A 422 -8.75 23.73 -0.30
C ARG A 422 -9.54 23.39 0.98
N ARG A 423 -10.79 22.96 0.80
CA ARG A 423 -11.39 21.94 1.66
C ARG A 423 -11.19 20.60 0.99
N ILE A 424 -10.55 19.67 1.70
CA ILE A 424 -10.35 18.28 1.33
C ILE A 424 -11.74 17.69 1.02
N HIS A 425 -12.09 17.66 -0.27
CA HIS A 425 -13.27 16.94 -0.73
C HIS A 425 -12.86 15.49 -0.88
N SER A 426 -13.67 14.59 -0.32
CA SER A 426 -13.50 13.14 -0.46
C SER A 426 -13.36 12.77 -1.94
N ASN A 427 -12.30 12.04 -2.28
CA ASN A 427 -12.01 11.60 -3.65
C ASN A 427 -13.17 10.77 -4.24
N ALA A 428 -13.97 10.11 -3.39
CA ALA A 428 -15.18 9.38 -3.78
C ALA A 428 -16.21 10.25 -4.54
N ASP A 429 -16.34 11.55 -4.23
CA ASP A 429 -17.26 12.45 -4.93
C ASP A 429 -16.73 12.89 -6.30
N VAL A 430 -15.40 12.87 -6.47
CA VAL A 430 -14.73 13.16 -7.75
C VAL A 430 -14.82 11.93 -8.66
N VAL A 431 -14.63 10.73 -8.11
CA VAL A 431 -14.83 9.46 -8.82
C VAL A 431 -16.31 9.28 -9.22
N ARG A 432 -17.27 9.55 -8.33
CA ARG A 432 -18.71 9.56 -8.67
C ARG A 432 -19.08 10.62 -9.70
N ARG A 433 -18.41 11.78 -9.72
CA ARG A 433 -18.63 12.81 -10.77
C ARG A 433 -18.01 12.43 -12.11
N ARG A 434 -16.87 11.74 -12.13
CA ARG A 434 -16.25 11.26 -13.37
C ARG A 434 -17.02 10.08 -13.97
N LEU A 435 -17.49 9.15 -13.15
CA LEU A 435 -18.37 8.04 -13.59
C LEU A 435 -19.74 8.53 -14.06
N LYS A 436 -20.30 9.60 -13.49
CA LYS A 436 -21.56 10.20 -13.98
C LYS A 436 -21.37 11.18 -15.16
N GLY A 437 -20.19 11.79 -15.29
CA GLY A 437 -19.89 12.80 -16.30
C GLY A 437 -19.36 12.26 -17.63
N ALA A 438 -18.77 11.06 -17.65
CA ALA A 438 -18.31 10.41 -18.89
C ALA A 438 -19.46 9.80 -19.73
N GLY A 439 -20.71 9.85 -19.23
CA GLY A 439 -21.88 9.26 -19.88
C GLY A 439 -23.00 10.23 -20.26
N GLU A 440 -22.85 11.54 -20.05
CA GLU A 440 -23.97 12.50 -20.19
C GLU A 440 -24.27 12.94 -21.64
N LEU A 441 -23.60 12.35 -22.63
CA LEU A 441 -24.00 12.33 -24.04
C LEU A 441 -24.56 10.96 -24.49
N GLY A 442 -24.72 10.00 -23.57
CA GLY A 442 -24.92 8.59 -23.91
C GLY A 442 -26.21 7.93 -23.42
N PHE A 443 -27.01 8.53 -22.53
CA PHE A 443 -28.21 7.83 -22.02
C PHE A 443 -29.38 7.89 -23.00
N VAL A 444 -29.63 9.06 -23.62
CA VAL A 444 -30.64 9.19 -24.69
C VAL A 444 -30.17 8.48 -25.96
N GLY A 445 -28.85 8.49 -26.25
CA GLY A 445 -28.24 7.78 -27.38
C GLY A 445 -28.27 6.25 -27.23
N ARG A 446 -28.08 5.69 -26.03
CA ARG A 446 -28.22 4.25 -25.78
C ARG A 446 -29.67 3.79 -25.82
N ALA A 447 -30.60 4.57 -25.25
CA ALA A 447 -32.03 4.26 -25.35
C ALA A 447 -32.53 4.29 -26.81
N TRP A 448 -32.06 5.25 -27.62
CA TRP A 448 -32.37 5.28 -29.06
C TRP A 448 -31.67 4.17 -29.85
N GLY A 449 -30.44 3.81 -29.47
CA GLY A 449 -29.68 2.73 -30.11
C GLY A 449 -30.32 1.35 -29.91
N GLU A 450 -30.92 1.07 -28.76
CA GLU A 450 -31.66 -0.19 -28.54
C GLU A 450 -33.01 -0.22 -29.27
N VAL A 451 -33.72 0.91 -29.36
CA VAL A 451 -34.99 0.99 -30.13
C VAL A 451 -34.75 0.80 -31.64
N VAL A 452 -33.65 1.32 -32.19
CA VAL A 452 -33.28 1.10 -33.59
C VAL A 452 -32.78 -0.32 -33.85
N ARG A 453 -32.08 -0.94 -32.88
CA ARG A 453 -31.59 -2.31 -33.00
C ARG A 453 -32.72 -3.36 -32.85
N ALA A 454 -33.73 -3.10 -32.01
CA ALA A 454 -34.94 -3.92 -31.92
C ALA A 454 -35.79 -3.87 -33.20
N ARG A 455 -35.85 -2.71 -33.88
CA ARG A 455 -36.57 -2.55 -35.15
C ARG A 455 -35.88 -3.25 -36.33
N ASN A 456 -34.54 -3.32 -36.33
CA ASN A 456 -33.77 -4.04 -37.35
C ASN A 456 -33.67 -5.56 -37.10
N GLY A 457 -33.90 -6.02 -35.86
CA GLY A 457 -33.97 -7.45 -35.52
C GLY A 457 -35.22 -8.15 -36.05
N ILE A 458 -36.32 -7.42 -36.23
CA ILE A 458 -37.60 -7.97 -36.72
C ILE A 458 -37.56 -8.21 -38.25
N PHE A 459 -36.70 -7.51 -38.99
CA PHE A 459 -36.56 -7.69 -40.45
C PHE A 459 -35.61 -8.82 -40.87
N ARG A 460 -34.86 -9.43 -39.92
CA ARG A 460 -33.84 -10.44 -40.24
C ARG A 460 -34.21 -11.87 -39.81
N VAL A 461 -35.38 -12.06 -39.22
CA VAL A 461 -35.89 -13.37 -38.76
C VAL A 461 -36.84 -14.03 -39.79
N CYS A 462 -37.15 -13.38 -40.91
CA CYS A 462 -37.99 -13.97 -41.98
C CYS A 462 -37.23 -14.50 -43.21
N THR A 463 -35.89 -14.57 -43.19
CA THR A 463 -35.09 -14.98 -44.37
C THR A 463 -33.91 -15.88 -44.00
N ALA A 464 -34.17 -16.92 -43.20
CA ALA A 464 -33.20 -18.00 -43.00
C ALA A 464 -33.87 -19.34 -42.61
N GLU A 465 -34.95 -19.71 -43.28
CA GLU A 465 -35.30 -21.13 -43.50
C GLU A 465 -35.14 -21.42 -44.98
N LEU A 466 -34.04 -22.05 -45.36
CA LEU A 466 -33.83 -22.90 -46.54
C LEU A 466 -32.31 -23.11 -46.67
N PHE A 467 -31.85 -24.32 -46.35
CA PHE A 467 -30.81 -25.11 -47.02
C PHE A 467 -30.10 -26.07 -46.04
N PHE A 468 -30.19 -27.37 -46.38
CA PHE A 468 -29.34 -28.53 -46.00
C PHE A 468 -29.53 -29.15 -44.60
N VAL A 469 -30.27 -30.25 -44.41
CA VAL A 469 -30.10 -31.68 -44.83
C VAL A 469 -28.92 -32.40 -44.13
N PRO A 470 -29.18 -33.42 -43.28
CA PRO A 470 -28.16 -34.30 -42.71
C PRO A 470 -28.04 -35.63 -43.50
N PRO A 471 -26.89 -36.32 -43.45
CA PRO A 471 -26.84 -37.75 -43.74
C PRO A 471 -26.69 -38.59 -42.46
N CYS A 472 -27.61 -39.53 -42.30
CA CYS A 472 -27.51 -40.67 -41.39
C CYS A 472 -26.70 -41.82 -42.03
N THR A 473 -25.85 -42.44 -41.20
CA THR A 473 -25.54 -43.89 -41.08
C THR A 473 -25.25 -44.76 -42.31
N SER A 474 -24.11 -45.46 -42.26
CA SER A 474 -24.08 -46.94 -42.31
C SER A 474 -22.73 -47.50 -41.83
N THR A 475 -22.82 -48.48 -40.90
CA THR A 475 -21.89 -49.59 -40.58
C THR A 475 -20.40 -49.31 -40.33
#